data_AF-A0A970YRR4-F1
#
_entry.id   AF-A0A970YRR4-F1
#
_cell.length_a   1.000
_cell.length_b   1.000
_cell.length_c   1.000
_cell.angle_alpha   90.00
_cell.angle_beta   90.00
_cell.angle_gamma   90.00
#
_symmetry.space_group_name_H-M   'P 1'
#
loop_
_entity.id
_entity.type
_entity.pdbx_description
1 polymer ?
#
loop_
_entity_poly.entity_id
_entity_poly.type
_entity_poly.pdbx_seq_one_letter_code
_entity_poly.pdbx_strand_id
1 'polypeptide(L)' 'MTEIELLLEDVEKLRKALHELIAKKGSGLEDPEILAASQSLNAAITEYNKMISKEE' A
#
# COMPACT_ATOMS: atom_id res chain seq x y z
N MET A 1 -4.77 4.29 18.94
CA MET A 1 -3.68 4.15 17.97
C MET A 1 -2.71 3.11 18.46
N THR A 2 -3.05 1.86 18.18
CA THR A 2 -2.12 0.73 18.23
C THR A 2 -1.23 0.75 17.00
N GLU A 3 -0.15 -0.02 17.04
CA GLU A 3 0.80 -0.17 15.92
C GLU A 3 0.10 -0.68 14.65
N ILE A 4 -0.90 -1.56 14.82
CA ILE A 4 -1.78 -2.05 13.75
C ILE A 4 -2.65 -0.95 13.14
N GLU A 5 -3.23 -0.07 13.96
CA GLU A 5 -4.06 1.04 13.47
C GLU A 5 -3.25 2.02 12.61
N LEU A 6 -2.00 2.32 13.01
CA LEU A 6 -1.09 3.17 12.24
C LEU A 6 -0.73 2.53 10.90
N LEU A 7 -0.44 1.23 10.90
CA LEU A 7 -0.10 0.49 9.70
C LEU A 7 -1.28 0.43 8.71
N LEU A 8 -2.51 0.25 9.20
CA LEU A 8 -3.72 0.30 8.38
C LEU A 8 -3.95 1.69 7.79
N GLU A 9 -3.65 2.74 8.54
CA GLU A 9 -3.74 4.13 8.06
C GLU A 9 -2.75 4.39 6.92
N ASP A 10 -1.53 3.87 7.04
CA ASP A 10 -0.50 3.99 6.00
C ASP A 10 -0.84 3.19 4.74
N VAL A 11 -1.41 1.99 4.89
CA VAL A 11 -1.96 1.20 3.77
C VAL A 11 -3.06 1.97 3.04
N GLU A 12 -3.97 2.62 3.76
CA GLU A 12 -5.06 3.39 3.13
C GLU A 12 -4.55 4.66 2.43
N LYS A 13 -3.55 5.35 3.01
CA LYS A 13 -2.88 6.49 2.35
C LYS A 13 -2.19 6.06 1.06
N LEU A 14 -1.43 4.97 1.09
CA LEU A 14 -0.74 4.42 -0.08
C LEU A 14 -1.73 3.97 -1.16
N ARG A 15 -2.85 3.34 -0.77
CA ARG A 15 -3.93 2.95 -1.70
C ARG A 15 -4.54 4.15 -2.42
N LYS A 16 -4.83 5.24 -1.68
CA LYS A 16 -5.36 6.47 -2.27
C LYS A 16 -4.37 7.12 -3.22
N ALA A 17 -3.11 7.25 -2.80
CA ALA A 17 -2.06 7.82 -3.63
C ALA A 17 -1.88 7.03 -4.95
N LEU A 18 -1.96 5.70 -4.88
CA LEU A 18 -1.89 4.83 -6.06
C LEU A 18 -3.08 5.05 -7.01
N HIS A 19 -4.30 5.10 -6.48
CA HIS A 19 -5.49 5.40 -7.29
C HIS A 19 -5.43 6.79 -7.94
N GLU A 20 -4.94 7.80 -7.21
CA GLU A 20 -4.75 9.15 -7.75
C GLU A 20 -3.68 9.19 -8.84
N LEU A 21 -2.57 8.46 -8.67
CA LEU A 21 -1.52 8.31 -9.68
C LEU A 21 -2.06 7.66 -10.95
N ILE A 22 -2.81 6.56 -10.84
CA ILE A 22 -3.45 5.87 -11.96
C ILE A 22 -4.44 6.82 -12.67
N ALA A 23 -5.30 7.51 -11.91
CA ALA A 23 -6.29 8.43 -12.46
C ALA A 23 -5.67 9.65 -13.15
N LYS A 24 -4.55 10.16 -12.63
CA LYS A 24 -3.87 11.36 -13.14
C LYS A 24 -3.00 11.08 -14.35
N LYS A 25 -2.30 9.94 -14.39
CA LYS A 25 -1.40 9.63 -15.51
C LYS A 25 -2.12 9.01 -16.71
N GLY A 26 -3.22 8.28 -16.50
CA GLY A 26 -3.91 7.57 -17.58
C GLY A 26 -3.10 6.44 -18.24
N SER A 27 -1.81 6.30 -17.88
CA SER A 27 -1.02 5.10 -18.14
C SER A 27 -1.48 3.98 -17.22
N GLY A 28 -1.60 2.78 -17.77
CA GLY A 28 -2.00 1.60 -17.00
C GLY A 28 -0.98 1.23 -15.92
N LEU A 29 -1.18 0.08 -15.29
CA LEU A 29 -0.35 -0.45 -14.21
C LEU A 29 1.13 -0.70 -14.59
N GLU A 30 1.52 -0.44 -15.84
CA GLU A 30 2.87 -0.57 -16.38
C GLU A 30 3.73 0.69 -16.17
N ASP A 31 3.13 1.80 -15.70
CA ASP A 31 3.90 3.00 -15.39
C ASP A 31 4.90 2.73 -14.24
N PRO A 32 6.18 3.09 -14.40
CA PRO A 32 7.20 2.83 -13.38
C PRO A 32 6.89 3.43 -12.00
N GLU A 33 6.20 4.57 -11.93
CA GLU A 33 5.81 5.18 -10.66
C GLU A 33 4.61 4.44 -10.03
N ILE A 34 3.66 3.99 -10.86
CA ILE A 34 2.52 3.18 -10.40
C ILE A 34 3.02 1.81 -9.90
N LEU A 35 4.00 1.21 -10.57
CA LEU A 35 4.66 -0.02 -10.13
C LEU A 35 5.38 0.16 -8.79
N ALA A 36 6.17 1.22 -8.64
CA ALA A 36 6.88 1.50 -7.39
C ALA A 36 5.91 1.75 -6.22
N ALA A 37 4.84 2.50 -6.46
CA ALA A 37 3.79 2.74 -5.46
C ALA A 37 3.04 1.44 -5.11
N SER A 38 2.75 0.58 -6.09
CA SER A 38 2.11 -0.72 -5.87
C SER A 38 3.00 -1.67 -5.07
N GLN A 39 4.30 -1.70 -5.34
CA GLN A 39 5.27 -2.50 -4.57
C GLN A 39 5.37 -2.02 -3.13
N SER A 40 5.36 -0.70 -2.91
CA SER A 40 5.38 -0.11 -1.56
C SER A 40 4.12 -0.47 -0.77
N LEU A 41 2.94 -0.39 -1.40
CA LEU A 41 1.69 -0.83 -0.80
C LEU A 41 1.70 -2.32 -0.45
N ASN A 42 2.22 -3.16 -1.35
CA ASN A 42 2.31 -4.60 -1.13
C ASN A 42 3.28 -4.95 0.03
N ALA A 43 4.36 -4.20 0.19
CA ALA A 43 5.29 -4.37 1.32
C ALA A 43 4.60 -4.05 2.66
N ALA A 44 3.86 -2.93 2.74
CA ALA A 44 3.11 -2.55 3.93
C ALA A 44 2.02 -3.60 4.30
N ILE A 45 1.29 -4.11 3.30
CA ILE A 45 0.30 -5.19 3.51
C ILE A 45 0.98 -6.49 3.95
N THR A 46 2.15 -6.81 3.42
CA THR A 46 2.92 -8.00 3.82
C THR A 46 3.39 -7.89 5.27
N GLU A 47 3.81 -6.70 5.69
CA GLU A 47 4.20 -6.41 7.06
C GLU A 47 3.01 -6.51 8.02
N TYR A 48 1.85 -5.99 7.61
CA TYR A 48 0.58 -6.17 8.32
C TYR A 48 0.27 -7.66 8.51
N ASN A 49 0.30 -8.42 7.42
CA ASN A 49 0.02 -9.86 7.44
C ASN A 49 1.00 -10.60 8.35
N LYS A 50 2.27 -10.23 8.39
CA LYS A 50 3.26 -10.82 9.31
C LYS A 50 2.98 -10.47 10.78
N MET A 51 2.49 -9.28 11.07
CA MET A 51 2.14 -8.87 12.43
C MET A 51 0.93 -9.66 12.93
N ILE A 52 -0.11 -9.83 12.12
CA ILE A 52 -1.31 -10.60 12.50
C ILE A 52 -1.08 -12.11 12.46
N SER A 53 -0.23 -12.63 11.56
CA SER A 53 0.09 -14.07 11.48
C SER A 53 1.16 -14.51 12.49
N LYS A 54 1.76 -13.59 13.26
CA LYS A 54 2.64 -13.93 14.39
C LYS A 54 1.87 -14.29 15.67
N GLU A 55 0.53 -14.38 15.62
CA GLU A 55 -0.31 -14.91 16.71
C GLU A 55 -0.45 -16.46 16.71
N GLU A 56 0.52 -17.22 16.18
CA GLU A 56 0.63 -18.68 16.38
C GLU A 56 1.94 -19.10 17.05
#